data_AF-A0AAV5V2V0-F1
#
_entry.id   AF-A0AAV5V2V0-F1
#
_cell.length_a   1.000
_cell.length_b   1.000
_cell.length_c   1.000
_cell.angle_alpha   90.00
_cell.angle_beta   90.00
_cell.angle_gamma   90.00
#
_symmetry.space_group_name_H-M   'P 1'
#
loop_
_entity.id
_entity.type
_entity.pdbx_description
1 polymer ?
#
loop_
_entity_poly.entity_id
_entity_poly.type
_entity_poly.pdbx_seq_one_letter_code
_entity_poly.pdbx_strand_id
1 'polypeptide(L)'
;LGYSLGDITFDTASPPHVLEARLVILHYMVDMSLPGGKALAEDFERKLRILFDKLTEISPLLRFQLLSRQREIEEQRAITLTSLPFLGLTIGVLTIF
;
A
#
# COMPACT_ATOMS: atom_id res chain seq x y z
N LEU A 1 -12.31 -12.83 -1.51
CA LEU A 1 -11.11 -12.64 -2.35
C LEU A 1 -11.58 -12.22 -3.73
N GLY A 2 -11.42 -10.95 -4.08
CA GLY A 2 -11.71 -10.46 -5.42
C GLY A 2 -10.39 -10.08 -6.09
N TYR A 3 -10.18 -10.56 -7.32
CA TYR A 3 -9.06 -10.12 -8.16
C TYR A 3 -9.62 -9.33 -9.33
N SER A 4 -9.08 -8.14 -9.57
CA SER A 4 -9.36 -7.35 -10.78
C SER A 4 -8.07 -7.21 -11.55
N LEU A 5 -8.06 -7.71 -12.78
CA LEU A 5 -6.96 -7.55 -13.72
C LEU A 5 -7.29 -6.33 -14.59
N GLY A 6 -6.48 -5.28 -14.49
CA GLY A 6 -6.60 -4.11 -15.35
C GLY A 6 -5.93 -4.34 -16.70
N ASP A 7 -6.62 -3.94 -17.77
CA ASP A 7 -6.21 -3.93 -19.19
C ASP A 7 -5.40 -5.17 -19.63
N ILE A 8 -6.12 -6.24 -19.94
CA ILE A 8 -5.58 -7.55 -20.28
C ILE A 8 -5.47 -7.66 -21.80
N THR A 9 -4.27 -7.82 -22.33
CA THR A 9 -4.07 -8.20 -23.73
C THR A 9 -4.12 -9.72 -23.86
N PHE A 10 -5.05 -10.23 -24.67
CA PHE A 10 -5.22 -11.67 -24.92
C PHE A 10 -4.51 -12.06 -26.21
N ASP A 11 -3.95 -13.27 -26.25
CA ASP A 11 -3.39 -13.82 -27.49
C ASP A 11 -4.53 -14.21 -28.44
N THR A 12 -4.57 -13.60 -29.62
CA THR A 12 -5.54 -13.92 -30.68
C THR A 12 -5.34 -15.31 -31.29
N ALA A 13 -4.18 -15.95 -31.06
CA ALA A 13 -3.85 -17.23 -31.65
C ALA A 13 -4.23 -18.46 -30.79
N SER A 14 -4.36 -18.33 -29.46
CA SER A 14 -4.66 -19.46 -28.56
C SER A 14 -5.24 -19.05 -27.18
N PRO A 15 -6.55 -18.78 -27.08
CA PRO A 15 -7.20 -18.59 -25.78
C PRO A 15 -7.12 -19.88 -24.94
N PRO A 16 -6.76 -19.83 -23.64
CA PRO A 16 -6.91 -18.69 -22.72
C PRO A 16 -5.56 -18.19 -22.14
N HIS A 17 -4.60 -17.82 -23.00
CA HIS A 17 -3.33 -17.27 -22.53
C HIS A 17 -3.39 -15.72 -22.44
N VAL A 18 -3.14 -15.19 -21.24
CA VAL A 18 -2.99 -13.76 -20.98
C VAL A 18 -1.55 -13.36 -21.33
N LEU A 19 -1.38 -12.45 -22.30
CA LEU A 19 -0.06 -11.99 -22.74
C LEU A 19 0.54 -10.96 -21.78
N GLU A 20 -0.28 -10.04 -21.27
CA GLU A 20 0.18 -8.96 -20.41
C GLU A 20 -0.93 -8.55 -19.42
N ALA A 21 -0.58 -8.46 -18.14
CA ALA A 21 -1.45 -7.93 -17.09
C ALA A 21 -0.73 -6.72 -16.46
N ARG A 22 -1.19 -5.50 -16.81
CA ARG A 22 -0.52 -4.26 -16.38
C ARG A 22 -0.81 -3.88 -14.93
N LEU A 23 -1.90 -4.38 -14.35
CA LEU A 23 -2.27 -4.14 -12.96
C LEU A 23 -3.06 -5.32 -12.39
N VAL A 24 -2.63 -5.83 -11.23
CA VAL A 24 -3.36 -6.86 -10.46
C VAL A 24 -3.77 -6.25 -9.13
N ILE A 25 -5.08 -6.14 -8.90
CA ILE A 25 -5.62 -5.65 -7.63
C ILE A 25 -6.13 -6.84 -6.81
N LEU A 26 -5.54 -7.05 -5.65
CA LEU A 26 -5.97 -8.04 -4.67
C LEU A 26 -6.73 -7.34 -3.55
N HIS A 27 -8.05 -7.49 -3.54
CA HIS A 27 -8.89 -6.94 -2.48
C HIS A 27 -9.22 -8.03 -1.44
N TYR A 28 -8.83 -7.76 -0.19
CA TYR A 28 -9.16 -8.58 0.97
C TYR A 28 -9.91 -7.75 2.01
N MET A 29 -10.93 -8.34 2.62
CA MET A 29 -11.68 -7.75 3.73
C MET A 29 -11.45 -8.63 4.95
N VAL A 30 -10.99 -8.03 6.05
CA VAL A 30 -10.87 -8.71 7.34
C VAL A 30 -12.03 -8.25 8.21
N ASP A 31 -12.74 -9.21 8.78
CA ASP A 31 -13.83 -8.91 9.71
C ASP A 31 -13.25 -8.39 11.04
N MET A 32 -13.53 -7.12 11.31
CA MET A 32 -13.05 -6.41 12.50
C MET A 32 -13.95 -6.61 13.73
N SER A 33 -15.08 -7.31 13.58
CA SER A 33 -16.01 -7.58 14.68
C SER A 33 -15.52 -8.66 15.65
N LEU A 34 -14.51 -9.44 15.23
CA LEU A 34 -13.88 -10.48 16.04
C LEU A 34 -12.98 -9.86 17.13
N PRO A 35 -12.97 -10.42 18.36
CA PRO A 35 -12.00 -10.00 19.38
C PRO A 35 -10.57 -10.24 18.87
N GLY A 36 -9.78 -9.16 18.82
CA GLY A 36 -8.43 -9.19 18.25
C GLY A 36 -8.36 -9.04 16.72
N GLY A 37 -9.48 -8.77 16.03
CA GLY A 37 -9.53 -8.62 14.57
C GLY A 37 -8.59 -7.54 14.02
N LYS A 38 -8.37 -6.45 14.77
CA LYS A 38 -7.39 -5.41 14.41
C LYS A 38 -5.95 -5.95 14.39
N ALA A 39 -5.54 -6.64 15.45
CA ALA A 39 -4.19 -7.20 15.53
C ALA A 39 -3.97 -8.28 14.46
N LEU A 40 -4.99 -9.08 14.16
CA LEU A 40 -4.96 -10.07 13.09
C LEU A 40 -4.83 -9.42 11.72
N ALA A 41 -5.56 -8.34 11.46
CA ALA A 41 -5.48 -7.59 10.22
C ALA A 41 -4.08 -6.97 10.01
N GLU A 42 -3.50 -6.40 11.06
CA GLU A 42 -2.14 -5.84 11.02
C GLU A 42 -1.07 -6.91 10.80
N ASP A 43 -1.17 -8.07 11.46
CA ASP A 43 -0.23 -9.18 11.25
C ASP A 43 -0.35 -9.77 9.84
N PHE A 44 -1.57 -9.89 9.32
CA PHE A 44 -1.82 -10.35 7.96
C PHE A 44 -1.26 -9.36 6.92
N GLU A 45 -1.50 -8.06 7.10
CA GLU A 45 -0.95 -7.02 6.24
C GLU A 45 0.59 -7.07 6.21
N ARG A 46 1.22 -7.25 7.38
CA ARG A 46 2.68 -7.36 7.51
C ARG A 46 3.24 -8.55 6.76
N LYS A 47 2.59 -9.70 6.86
CA LYS A 47 3.01 -10.94 6.15
C LYS A 47 2.86 -10.78 4.64
N LEU A 48 1.75 -10.20 4.17
CA LEU A 48 1.55 -9.91 2.75
C LEU A 48 2.65 -9.00 2.22
N ARG A 49 2.99 -7.95 2.96
CA ARG A 49 4.06 -7.02 2.59
C ARG A 49 5.40 -7.74 2.39
N ILE A 50 5.84 -8.53 3.38
CA ILE A 50 7.10 -9.27 3.28
C ILE A 50 7.09 -10.20 2.06
N LEU A 51 5.95 -10.84 1.78
CA LEU A 51 5.82 -11.73 0.64
C LEU A 51 5.91 -10.97 -0.68
N PHE A 52 5.21 -9.84 -0.81
CA PHE A 52 5.25 -9.04 -2.04
C PHE A 52 6.56 -8.27 -2.25
N ASP A 53 7.22 -7.83 -1.19
CA ASP A 53 8.54 -7.21 -1.27
C ASP A 53 9.56 -8.22 -1.82
N LYS A 54 9.51 -9.47 -1.31
CA LYS A 54 10.34 -10.57 -1.85
C LYS A 54 10.01 -10.91 -3.29
N LEU A 55 8.72 -10.90 -3.67
CA LEU A 55 8.32 -11.14 -5.07
C LEU A 55 8.79 -10.01 -6.00
N THR A 56 8.79 -8.76 -5.52
CA THR A 56 9.30 -7.58 -6.23
C THR A 56 10.82 -7.67 -6.41
N GLU A 57 11.54 -8.19 -5.41
CA GLU A 57 12.99 -8.43 -5.49
C GLU A 57 13.33 -9.52 -6.53
N ILE A 58 12.53 -10.59 -6.59
CA ILE A 58 12.75 -11.70 -7.53
C ILE A 58 12.37 -11.30 -8.96
N SER A 59 11.36 -10.44 -9.13
CA SER A 59 10.90 -10.00 -10.45
C SER A 59 10.93 -8.47 -10.58
N PRO A 60 11.98 -7.90 -11.21
CA PRO A 60 12.14 -6.45 -11.32
C PRO A 60 11.05 -5.76 -12.18
N LEU A 61 10.25 -6.55 -12.91
CA LEU A 61 9.12 -6.08 -13.71
C LEU A 61 7.82 -5.96 -12.89
N LEU A 62 7.75 -6.60 -11.73
CA LEU A 62 6.58 -6.59 -10.85
C LEU A 62 6.79 -5.57 -9.73
N ARG A 63 6.21 -4.37 -9.89
CA ARG A 63 6.14 -3.38 -8.82
C ARG A 63 4.85 -3.57 -8.03
N PHE A 64 4.97 -3.89 -6.75
CA PHE A 64 3.83 -4.00 -5.86
C PHE A 64 3.61 -2.71 -5.04
N GLN A 65 2.35 -2.37 -4.81
CA GLN A 65 1.95 -1.35 -3.82
C GLN A 65 0.81 -1.89 -2.96
N LEU A 66 1.00 -1.85 -1.64
CA LEU A 66 -0.04 -2.16 -0.66
C LEU A 66 -0.66 -0.86 -0.17
N LEU A 67 -1.94 -0.66 -0.51
CA LEU A 67 -2.70 0.49 -0.06
C LEU A 67 -3.36 0.15 1.29
N SER A 68 -2.90 0.81 2.35
CA SER A 68 -3.49 0.71 3.69
C SER A 68 -3.68 2.10 4.27
N ARG A 69 -4.92 2.41 4.67
CA ARG A 69 -5.30 3.71 5.25
C ARG A 69 -4.52 4.02 6.53
N GLN A 70 -4.23 3.00 7.33
CA GLN A 70 -3.50 3.18 8.60
C GLN A 70 -2.05 3.65 8.34
N ARG A 71 -1.44 3.12 7.28
CA ARG A 71 -0.10 3.49 6.84
C ARG A 71 -0.04 4.92 6.30
N GLU A 72 -1.02 5.33 5.49
CA GLU A 72 -1.10 6.72 5.02
C GLU A 72 -1.16 7.70 6.20
N ILE A 73 -1.92 7.37 7.24
CA ILE A 73 -2.01 8.20 8.45
C ILE A 73 -0.69 8.21 9.23
N GLU A 74 0.02 7.08 9.33
CA GLU A 74 1.33 7.02 9.98
C GLU A 74 2.41 7.80 9.24
N GLU A 75 2.47 7.67 7.91
CA GLU A 75 3.40 8.43 7.07
C GLU A 75 3.11 9.93 7.15
N GLN A 76 1.83 10.32 7.10
CA GLN A 76 1.42 11.71 7.32
C GLN A 76 1.80 12.23 8.71
N ARG A 77 1.65 11.41 9.77
CA ARG A 77 2.10 11.77 11.12
C ARG A 77 3.60 11.97 11.20
N ALA A 78 4.39 11.10 10.56
CA ALA A 78 5.84 11.22 10.54
C ALA A 78 6.28 12.53 9.84
N ILE A 79 5.67 12.85 8.70
CA ILE A 79 5.92 14.12 7.98
C ILE A 79 5.50 15.32 8.84
N THR A 80 4.36 15.22 9.52
CA THR A 80 3.88 16.30 10.39
C THR A 80 4.85 16.54 11.55
N LEU A 81 5.34 15.46 12.18
CA LEU A 81 6.29 15.53 13.28
C LEU A 81 7.62 16.17 12.86
N THR A 82 8.14 15.82 11.67
CA THR A 82 9.38 16.42 11.14
C THR A 82 9.20 17.88 10.74
N SER A 83 7.98 18.29 10.34
CA SER A 83 7.66 19.67 9.98
C SER A 83 7.41 20.59 11.18
N LEU A 84 7.08 20.04 12.35
CA LEU A 84 6.71 20.78 13.57
C LEU A 84 7.76 21.83 14.03
N PRO A 85 9.07 21.53 14.02
CA PRO A 85 10.10 22.49 14.44
C PRO A 85 10.17 23.72 13.52
N PHE A 86 9.98 23.52 12.21
CA PHE A 86 9.99 24.60 11.24
C PHE A 86 8.79 25.53 11.44
N LEU A 87 7.61 24.97 11.74
CA LEU A 87 6.42 25.75 12.08
C LEU A 87 6.66 26.62 13.32
N GLY A 88 7.29 26.07 14.36
CA GLY A 88 7.66 26.83 15.56
C GLY A 88 8.63 27.97 15.28
N LEU A 89 9.60 27.76 14.39
CA LEU A 89 10.55 28.78 13.98
C LEU A 89 9.87 29.92 13.21
N THR A 90 8.95 29.58 12.30
CA THR A 90 8.16 30.58 11.57
C THR A 90 7.31 31.43 12.50
N ILE A 91 6.64 30.82 13.48
CA ILE A 91 5.87 31.55 14.51
C ILE A 91 6.78 32.48 15.30
N GLY A 92 7.95 32.00 15.72
CA GLY A 92 8.94 32.81 16.45
C GLY A 92 9.37 34.04 15.67
N VAL A 93 9.70 33.89 14.39
CA VAL A 93 10.07 35.01 13.52
C VAL A 93 8.93 36.01 13.38
N LEU A 94 7.70 35.54 13.16
CA LEU A 94 6.52 36.40 12.97
C LEU A 94 6.11 37.16 14.24
N THR A 95 6.52 36.68 15.42
CA THR A 95 6.17 37.30 16.71
C THR A 95 7.22 38.31 17.17
N ILE A 96 8.47 38.17 16.70
CA ILE A 96 9.60 39.03 17.08
C ILE A 96 9.69 40.28 16.20
N PHE A 97 9.26 40.19 14.94
CA PHE A 97 9.19 41.31 13.99
C PHE A 97 7.82 41.99 14.02
#